data_AF-A0A9P6GZP0-F1
#
_entry.id   AF-A0A9P6GZP0-F1
#
_cell.length_a   1.000
_cell.length_b   1.000
_cell.length_c   1.000
_cell.angle_alpha   90.00
_cell.angle_beta   90.00
_cell.angle_gamma   90.00
#
_symmetry.space_group_name_H-M   'P 1'
#
loop_
_entity.id
_entity.type
_entity.pdbx_description
1 polymer ?
#
loop_
_entity_poly.entity_id
_entity_poly.type
_entity_poly.pdbx_seq_one_letter_code
_entity_poly.pdbx_strand_id
1 'polypeptide(L)'
;MSKQQIEEIEVSDSSSEVHPNIDKKSYKNWKRQMAANHKKELKARYEELSKKDALEEDEKQEMEKLQHLLTPKYVSVNEGGFRVSKEDNNYDQDYVDELLEMLRDSSLENFISVVSSNKIDLNVFEDYVLYNLSENIKEGNDDVGFKLSKISLFLGYVKNNGSLLVSRLCDELKNPEKLELFENDVKKYYDASKNAILNLRK
;
A
#
# COMPACT_ATOMS: atom_id res chain seq x y z
N MET A 1 -32.54 -29.67 8.18
CA MET A 1 -31.36 -29.15 8.90
C MET A 1 -30.18 -30.06 8.58
N SER A 2 -29.46 -29.79 7.49
CA SER A 2 -28.33 -30.61 7.06
C SER A 2 -27.09 -30.23 7.87
N LYS A 3 -26.53 -31.17 8.63
CA LYS A 3 -25.25 -31.00 9.31
C LYS A 3 -24.16 -31.00 8.24
N GLN A 4 -23.57 -29.84 7.97
CA GLN A 4 -22.33 -29.77 7.21
C GLN A 4 -21.24 -30.45 8.04
N GLN A 5 -20.82 -31.65 7.61
CA GLN A 5 -19.58 -32.26 8.07
C GLN A 5 -18.43 -31.37 7.56
N ILE A 6 -17.79 -30.68 8.50
CA ILE A 6 -16.52 -30.03 8.23
C ILE A 6 -15.51 -31.17 8.10
N GLU A 7 -15.17 -31.55 6.87
CA GLU A 7 -14.01 -32.40 6.62
C GLU A 7 -12.78 -31.64 7.10
N GLU A 8 -12.03 -32.27 7.99
CA GLU A 8 -10.82 -31.74 8.61
C GLU A 8 -9.78 -31.48 7.51
N ILE A 9 -9.59 -30.20 7.19
CA ILE A 9 -8.59 -29.78 6.21
C ILE A 9 -7.23 -29.88 6.89
N GLU A 10 -6.46 -30.93 6.60
CA GLU A 10 -5.03 -30.96 6.94
C GLU A 10 -4.28 -29.93 6.09
N VAL A 11 -4.31 -28.67 6.53
CA VAL A 11 -3.42 -27.63 6.01
C VAL A 11 -2.01 -28.02 6.45
N SER A 12 -1.08 -28.17 5.52
CA SER A 12 0.31 -28.55 5.82
C SER A 12 1.05 -27.63 6.81
N ASP A 13 0.50 -26.44 7.10
CA ASP A 13 0.99 -25.49 8.10
C ASP A 13 -0.01 -25.22 9.25
N SER A 14 -1.07 -26.03 9.39
CA SER A 14 -1.86 -26.02 10.63
C SER A 14 -0.91 -26.36 11.79
N SER A 15 -0.98 -25.58 12.87
CA SER A 15 -0.06 -25.63 14.02
C SER A 15 -0.19 -26.92 14.82
N SER A 16 0.17 -28.06 14.24
CA SER A 16 0.29 -29.32 14.95
C SER A 16 1.39 -29.15 15.99
N GLU A 17 1.09 -29.48 17.25
CA GLU A 17 2.04 -29.42 18.36
C GLU A 17 3.24 -30.33 18.05
N VAL A 18 4.36 -29.73 17.68
CA VAL A 18 5.61 -30.48 17.49
C VAL A 18 6.20 -30.75 18.87
N HIS A 19 6.37 -32.03 19.19
CA HIS A 19 6.94 -32.46 20.47
C HIS A 19 8.32 -31.79 20.73
N PRO A 20 8.64 -31.39 21.97
CA PRO A 20 9.86 -30.61 22.28
C PRO A 20 11.19 -31.22 21.80
N ASN A 21 11.26 -32.55 21.71
CA ASN A 21 12.45 -33.28 21.26
C ASN A 21 12.56 -33.47 19.74
N ILE A 22 11.61 -32.95 18.95
CA ILE A 22 11.63 -33.10 17.49
C ILE A 22 11.96 -31.76 16.84
N ASP A 23 12.98 -31.75 15.98
CA ASP A 23 13.32 -30.57 15.20
C ASP A 23 12.16 -30.20 14.26
N LYS A 24 11.59 -29.01 14.47
CA LYS A 24 10.43 -28.51 13.73
C LYS A 24 10.68 -28.44 12.23
N LYS A 25 11.91 -28.07 11.81
CA LYS A 25 12.26 -27.93 10.40
C LYS A 25 12.31 -29.29 9.70
N SER A 26 12.97 -30.26 10.32
CA SER A 26 13.08 -31.63 9.81
C SER A 26 11.73 -32.34 9.78
N TYR A 27 10.91 -32.17 10.82
CA TYR A 27 9.56 -32.74 10.86
C TYR A 27 8.63 -32.19 9.77
N LYS A 28 8.64 -30.87 9.56
CA LYS A 28 7.86 -30.26 8.47
C LYS A 28 8.30 -30.76 7.09
N ASN A 29 9.61 -30.87 6.86
CA ASN A 29 10.14 -31.41 5.61
C ASN A 29 9.75 -32.87 5.41
N TRP A 30 9.83 -33.69 6.47
CA TRP A 30 9.39 -35.08 6.42
C TRP A 30 7.89 -35.20 6.13
N LYS A 31 7.03 -34.40 6.79
CA LYS A 31 5.58 -34.37 6.53
C LYS A 31 5.27 -33.99 5.08
N ARG A 32 5.97 -32.98 4.53
CA ARG A 32 5.86 -32.59 3.12
C ARG A 32 6.30 -33.71 2.18
N GLN A 33 7.39 -34.41 2.49
CA GLN A 33 7.87 -35.54 1.69
C GLN A 33 6.90 -36.72 1.73
N MET A 34 6.36 -37.08 2.90
CA MET A 34 5.36 -38.13 3.04
C MET A 34 4.09 -37.81 2.25
N ALA A 35 3.58 -36.59 2.35
CA ALA A 35 2.43 -36.15 1.57
C ALA A 35 2.68 -36.19 0.06
N ALA A 36 3.88 -35.78 -0.38
CA ALA A 36 4.26 -35.83 -1.79
C ALA A 36 4.39 -37.27 -2.31
N ASN A 37 4.95 -38.18 -1.52
CA ASN A 37 5.06 -39.59 -1.86
C ASN A 37 3.70 -40.28 -1.92
N HIS A 38 2.84 -40.04 -0.92
CA HIS A 38 1.48 -40.56 -0.92
C HIS A 38 0.67 -40.07 -2.13
N LYS A 39 0.81 -38.79 -2.51
CA LYS A 39 0.18 -38.26 -3.73
C LYS A 39 0.71 -38.91 -5.00
N LYS A 40 2.01 -39.24 -5.07
CA LYS A 40 2.59 -39.97 -6.21
C LYS A 40 2.06 -41.39 -6.30
N GLU A 41 1.93 -42.09 -5.18
CA GLU A 41 1.37 -43.45 -5.12
C GLU A 41 -0.09 -43.47 -5.60
N LEU A 42 -0.91 -42.53 -5.10
CA LEU A 42 -2.30 -42.39 -5.53
C LEU A 42 -2.42 -42.08 -7.03
N LYS A 43 -1.53 -41.24 -7.56
CA LYS A 43 -1.50 -40.92 -8.99
C LYS A 43 -1.08 -42.12 -9.83
N ALA A 44 -0.07 -42.88 -9.39
CA ALA A 44 0.35 -44.10 -10.08
C ALA A 44 -0.78 -45.13 -10.15
N ARG A 45 -1.49 -45.34 -9.04
CA ARG A 45 -2.65 -46.26 -8.98
C ARG A 45 -3.80 -45.79 -9.88
N TYR A 46 -4.07 -44.49 -9.95
CA TYR A 46 -5.05 -43.93 -10.88
C TYR A 46 -4.66 -44.15 -12.35
N GLU A 47 -3.39 -43.92 -12.70
CA GLU A 47 -2.87 -44.16 -14.05
C GLU A 47 -2.88 -45.64 -14.45
N GLU A 48 -2.64 -46.55 -13.50
CA GLU A 48 -2.76 -48.00 -13.71
C GLU A 48 -4.21 -48.41 -14.02
N LEU A 49 -5.18 -47.92 -13.24
CA LEU A 49 -6.59 -48.20 -13.48
C LEU A 49 -7.09 -47.55 -14.78
N SER A 50 -6.62 -46.33 -15.11
CA SER A 50 -7.03 -45.61 -16.33
C SER A 50 -6.57 -46.26 -17.63
N LYS A 51 -5.55 -47.13 -17.59
CA LYS A 51 -5.02 -47.86 -18.75
C LYS A 51 -5.72 -49.20 -18.99
N LYS A 52 -6.66 -49.62 -18.13
CA LYS A 52 -7.44 -50.84 -18.33
C LYS A 52 -8.60 -50.59 -19.29
N ASP A 53 -8.71 -51.40 -20.34
CA ASP A 53 -9.78 -51.27 -21.35
C ASP A 53 -11.17 -51.71 -20.83
N ALA A 54 -11.21 -52.50 -19.76
CA ALA A 54 -12.43 -52.90 -19.06
C ALA A 54 -12.19 -52.84 -17.55
N LEU A 55 -13.05 -52.13 -16.84
CA LEU A 55 -12.99 -51.93 -15.39
C LEU A 55 -14.18 -52.62 -14.72
N GLU A 56 -13.91 -53.36 -13.66
CA GLU A 56 -14.97 -53.88 -12.78
C GLU A 56 -15.64 -52.74 -12.00
N GLU A 57 -16.86 -52.98 -11.51
CA GLU A 57 -17.66 -51.93 -10.86
C GLU A 57 -16.97 -51.37 -9.61
N ASP A 58 -16.25 -52.21 -8.88
CA ASP A 58 -15.44 -51.81 -7.71
C ASP A 58 -14.24 -50.94 -8.11
N GLU A 59 -13.62 -51.23 -9.27
CA GLU A 59 -12.48 -50.47 -9.80
C GLU A 59 -12.92 -49.10 -10.34
N LYS A 60 -14.14 -49.01 -10.88
CA LYS A 60 -14.74 -47.72 -11.27
C LYS A 60 -15.00 -46.83 -10.05
N GLN A 61 -15.56 -47.40 -8.98
CA GLN A 61 -15.78 -46.66 -7.74
C GLN A 61 -14.46 -46.22 -7.09
N GLU A 62 -13.43 -47.06 -7.16
CA GLU A 62 -12.09 -46.70 -6.69
C GLU A 62 -11.48 -45.58 -7.56
N MET A 63 -11.63 -45.66 -8.88
CA MET A 63 -11.15 -44.63 -9.80
C MET A 63 -11.83 -43.28 -9.56
N GLU A 64 -13.14 -43.27 -9.32
CA GLU A 64 -13.90 -42.05 -9.03
C GLU A 64 -13.45 -41.42 -7.70
N LYS A 65 -13.22 -42.25 -6.66
CA LYS A 65 -12.65 -41.78 -5.38
C LYS A 65 -11.25 -41.19 -5.55
N LEU A 66 -10.38 -41.87 -6.30
CA LEU A 66 -9.03 -41.39 -6.58
C LEU A 66 -9.04 -40.10 -7.40
N GLN A 67 -9.93 -39.99 -8.38
CA GLN A 67 -10.14 -38.78 -9.16
C GLN A 67 -10.55 -37.61 -8.26
N HIS A 68 -11.54 -37.82 -7.38
CA HIS A 68 -11.97 -36.79 -6.43
C HIS A 68 -10.85 -36.36 -5.48
N LEU A 69 -9.98 -37.29 -5.05
CA LEU A 69 -8.86 -36.99 -4.15
C LEU A 69 -7.69 -36.27 -4.84
N LEU A 70 -7.44 -36.59 -6.12
CA LEU A 70 -6.36 -36.03 -6.93
C LEU A 70 -6.73 -34.69 -7.58
N THR A 71 -8.03 -34.46 -7.79
CA THR A 71 -8.52 -33.19 -8.33
C THR A 71 -8.18 -32.08 -7.34
N PRO A 72 -7.50 -31.00 -7.77
CA PRO A 72 -7.24 -29.87 -6.89
C PRO A 72 -8.58 -29.35 -6.37
N LYS A 73 -8.79 -29.45 -5.05
CA LYS A 73 -9.91 -28.78 -4.38
C LYS A 73 -9.67 -27.28 -4.52
N TYR A 74 -10.24 -26.66 -5.55
CA TYR A 74 -10.27 -25.21 -5.67
C TYR A 74 -11.01 -24.69 -4.45
N VAL A 75 -10.36 -23.81 -3.68
CA VAL A 75 -11.10 -22.97 -2.75
C VAL A 75 -12.01 -22.13 -3.64
N SER A 76 -13.32 -22.34 -3.55
CA SER A 76 -14.29 -21.37 -4.04
C SER A 76 -14.10 -20.12 -3.19
N VAL A 77 -13.15 -19.28 -3.60
CA VAL A 77 -13.04 -17.93 -3.08
C VAL A 77 -14.34 -17.28 -3.51
N ASN A 78 -15.23 -16.96 -2.56
CA ASN A 78 -16.39 -16.13 -2.83
C ASN A 78 -15.96 -15.01 -3.77
N GLU A 79 -16.72 -14.75 -4.84
CA GLU A 79 -16.43 -13.74 -5.87
C GLU A 79 -16.29 -12.29 -5.34
N GLY A 80 -16.24 -12.08 -4.03
CA GLY A 80 -16.00 -10.79 -3.36
C GLY A 80 -14.67 -10.73 -2.60
N GLY A 81 -13.60 -11.34 -3.09
CA GLY A 81 -12.39 -11.52 -2.27
C GLY A 81 -11.05 -11.51 -3.00
N PHE A 82 -10.85 -10.69 -4.03
CA PHE A 82 -9.49 -10.30 -4.40
C PHE A 82 -8.92 -9.42 -3.28
N ARG A 83 -8.30 -10.04 -2.28
CA ARG A 83 -7.42 -9.33 -1.35
C ARG A 83 -6.04 -9.31 -1.96
N VAL A 84 -5.74 -8.22 -2.67
CA VAL A 84 -4.37 -7.71 -2.75
C VAL A 84 -3.89 -7.64 -1.32
N SER A 85 -2.75 -8.26 -1.01
CA SER A 85 -2.02 -7.91 0.20
C SER A 85 -1.90 -6.40 0.16
N LYS A 86 -2.58 -5.69 1.07
CA LYS A 86 -2.25 -4.29 1.34
C LYS A 86 -0.82 -4.33 1.91
N GLU A 87 0.17 -4.50 1.04
CA GLU A 87 1.29 -3.59 1.07
C GLU A 87 0.63 -2.22 1.00
N ASP A 88 0.87 -1.41 2.02
CA ASP A 88 0.36 -0.07 2.17
C ASP A 88 0.70 0.75 0.92
N ASN A 89 -0.09 0.60 -0.14
CA ASN A 89 -0.20 1.56 -1.22
C ASN A 89 -0.98 2.74 -0.63
N ASN A 90 -0.28 3.47 0.24
CA ASN A 90 -0.62 4.81 0.71
C ASN A 90 -0.42 5.84 -0.43
N TYR A 91 -0.51 5.40 -1.69
CA TYR A 91 -0.21 6.19 -2.88
C TYR A 91 -1.42 6.98 -3.41
N ASP A 92 -2.61 6.76 -2.86
CA ASP A 92 -3.81 7.54 -3.21
C ASP A 92 -4.41 8.23 -1.97
N GLN A 93 -3.58 8.83 -1.11
CA GLN A 93 -4.11 9.93 -0.29
C GLN A 93 -4.27 11.15 -1.20
N ASP A 94 -5.50 11.33 -1.67
CA ASP A 94 -5.90 12.47 -2.48
C ASP A 94 -6.01 13.71 -1.59
N TYR A 95 -4.99 14.57 -1.63
CA TYR A 95 -4.93 15.83 -0.88
C TYR A 95 -5.45 17.04 -1.67
N VAL A 96 -6.25 16.81 -2.71
CA VAL A 96 -6.81 17.87 -3.56
C VAL A 96 -7.59 18.89 -2.73
N ASP A 97 -8.45 18.43 -1.84
CA ASP A 97 -9.32 19.32 -1.06
C ASP A 97 -8.51 20.21 -0.12
N GLU A 98 -7.55 19.64 0.60
CA GLU A 98 -6.64 20.38 1.48
C GLU A 98 -5.79 21.38 0.71
N LEU A 99 -5.26 20.99 -0.45
CA LEU A 99 -4.48 21.90 -1.28
C LEU A 99 -5.32 23.06 -1.81
N LEU A 100 -6.54 22.77 -2.29
CA LEU A 100 -7.46 23.81 -2.77
C LEU A 100 -7.85 24.77 -1.65
N GLU A 101 -8.05 24.28 -0.43
CA GLU A 101 -8.29 25.11 0.75
C GLU A 101 -7.11 26.05 1.03
N MET A 102 -5.87 25.52 1.02
CA MET A 102 -4.64 26.32 1.21
C MET A 102 -4.37 27.30 0.05
N LEU A 103 -4.82 27.02 -1.17
CA LEU A 103 -4.67 27.92 -2.32
C LEU A 103 -5.69 29.07 -2.31
N ARG A 104 -6.86 28.87 -1.71
CA ARG A 104 -7.86 29.93 -1.51
C ARG A 104 -7.39 30.94 -0.47
N ASP A 105 -6.86 30.45 0.64
CA ASP A 105 -6.23 31.26 1.67
C ASP A 105 -4.83 30.74 1.99
N SER A 106 -3.81 31.42 1.45
CA SER A 106 -2.40 31.09 1.66
C SER A 106 -1.83 31.68 2.97
N SER A 107 -2.68 32.04 3.94
CA SER A 107 -2.26 32.45 5.27
C SER A 107 -1.61 31.30 6.03
N LEU A 108 -0.71 31.63 6.96
CA LEU A 108 -0.06 30.63 7.80
C LEU A 108 -1.08 30.00 8.77
N GLU A 109 -2.04 30.80 9.24
CA GLU A 109 -3.13 30.37 10.12
C GLU A 109 -3.98 29.28 9.46
N ASN A 110 -4.37 29.49 8.19
CA ASN A 110 -5.12 28.50 7.43
C ASN A 110 -4.31 27.22 7.22
N PHE A 111 -3.03 27.35 6.85
CA PHE A 111 -2.13 26.22 6.70
C PHE A 111 -2.04 25.38 8.00
N ILE A 112 -1.84 26.03 9.16
CA ILE A 112 -1.81 25.34 10.46
C ILE A 112 -3.15 24.64 10.73
N SER A 113 -4.26 25.32 10.45
CA SER A 113 -5.61 24.77 10.65
C SER A 113 -5.81 23.49 9.85
N VAL A 114 -5.50 23.51 8.55
CA VAL A 114 -5.66 22.36 7.65
C VAL A 114 -4.75 21.20 8.06
N VAL A 115 -3.47 21.48 8.35
CA VAL A 115 -2.50 20.45 8.78
C VAL A 115 -2.85 19.85 10.15
N SER A 116 -3.40 20.64 11.07
CA SER A 116 -3.75 20.16 12.41
C SER A 116 -5.08 19.41 12.44
N SER A 117 -6.02 19.79 11.57
CA SER A 117 -7.37 19.21 11.52
C SER A 117 -7.41 17.92 10.71
N ASN A 118 -6.59 17.84 9.66
CA ASN A 118 -6.52 16.68 8.79
C ASN A 118 -5.30 15.82 9.16
N LYS A 119 -5.43 14.49 9.08
CA LYS A 119 -4.30 13.56 9.28
C LYS A 119 -3.44 13.51 8.03
N ILE A 120 -2.79 14.63 7.72
CA ILE A 120 -1.92 14.78 6.54
C ILE A 120 -0.55 14.16 6.84
N ASP A 121 -0.11 13.24 5.99
CA ASP A 121 1.30 12.88 5.91
C ASP A 121 2.06 14.00 5.21
N LEU A 122 2.83 14.76 5.98
CA LEU A 122 3.56 15.93 5.49
C LEU A 122 4.57 15.60 4.38
N ASN A 123 5.10 14.37 4.33
CA ASN A 123 6.05 13.99 3.28
C ASN A 123 5.33 13.77 1.95
N VAL A 124 4.24 13.01 1.98
CA VAL A 124 3.43 12.73 0.79
C VAL A 124 2.78 14.02 0.28
N PHE A 125 2.31 14.88 1.18
CA PHE A 125 1.73 16.17 0.83
C PHE A 125 2.76 17.14 0.25
N GLU A 126 4.00 17.16 0.76
CA GLU A 126 5.06 17.97 0.18
C GLU A 126 5.36 17.56 -1.27
N ASP A 127 5.50 16.26 -1.54
CA ASP A 127 5.68 15.76 -2.91
C ASP A 127 4.52 16.19 -3.81
N TYR A 128 3.29 16.13 -3.30
CA TYR A 128 2.10 16.59 -4.00
C TYR A 128 2.12 18.10 -4.32
N VAL A 129 2.52 18.93 -3.36
CA VAL A 129 2.67 20.39 -3.55
C VAL A 129 3.77 20.70 -4.57
N LEU A 130 4.92 20.04 -4.48
CA LEU A 130 6.05 20.24 -5.39
C LEU A 130 5.72 19.79 -6.82
N TYR A 131 4.98 18.69 -6.97
CA TYR A 131 4.46 18.26 -8.27
C TYR A 131 3.57 19.34 -8.89
N ASN A 132 2.57 19.82 -8.16
CA ASN A 132 1.66 20.87 -8.61
C ASN A 132 2.41 22.19 -8.92
N LEU A 133 3.42 22.54 -8.13
CA LEU A 133 4.27 23.70 -8.39
C LEU A 133 4.98 23.55 -9.74
N SER A 134 5.52 22.36 -10.01
CA SER A 134 6.23 22.08 -11.25
C SER A 134 5.32 22.18 -12.48
N GLU A 135 4.09 21.68 -12.40
CA GLU A 135 3.11 21.77 -13.48
C GLU A 135 2.67 23.23 -13.71
N ASN A 136 2.35 23.98 -12.66
CA ASN A 136 1.98 25.40 -12.79
C ASN A 136 3.12 26.26 -13.36
N ILE A 137 4.37 25.97 -13.01
CA ILE A 137 5.54 26.64 -13.61
C ILE A 137 5.64 26.33 -15.12
N LYS A 138 5.42 25.08 -15.53
CA LYS A 138 5.46 24.68 -16.95
C LYS A 138 4.34 25.34 -17.76
N GLU A 139 3.17 25.52 -17.13
CA GLU A 139 2.00 26.19 -17.71
C GLU A 139 2.10 27.73 -17.70
N GLY A 140 3.05 28.30 -16.94
CA GLY A 140 3.23 29.75 -16.81
C GLY A 140 2.22 30.42 -15.88
N ASN A 141 1.62 29.67 -14.95
CA ASN A 141 0.70 30.18 -13.95
C ASN A 141 1.46 30.67 -12.70
N ASP A 142 2.04 31.87 -12.83
CA ASP A 142 2.92 32.44 -11.81
C ASP A 142 2.21 32.71 -10.48
N ASP A 143 0.94 33.16 -10.51
CA ASP A 143 0.16 33.46 -9.30
C ASP A 143 -0.05 32.22 -8.41
N VAL A 144 -0.43 31.09 -9.01
CA VAL A 144 -0.58 29.82 -8.29
C VAL A 144 0.80 29.29 -7.88
N GLY A 145 1.81 29.48 -8.72
CA GLY A 145 3.20 29.12 -8.41
C GLY A 145 3.74 29.81 -7.14
N PHE A 146 3.44 31.10 -6.94
CA PHE A 146 3.82 31.81 -5.71
C PHE A 146 3.10 31.25 -4.48
N LYS A 147 1.80 30.96 -4.58
CA LYS A 147 1.04 30.36 -3.48
C LYS A 147 1.57 28.98 -3.08
N LEU A 148 1.85 28.14 -4.07
CA LEU A 148 2.44 26.81 -3.84
C LEU A 148 3.85 26.90 -3.26
N SER A 149 4.65 27.88 -3.69
CA SER A 149 5.96 28.15 -3.11
C SER A 149 5.87 28.54 -1.63
N LYS A 150 4.90 29.37 -1.29
CA LYS A 150 4.61 29.77 0.10
C LYS A 150 4.21 28.57 0.96
N ILE A 151 3.32 27.71 0.46
CA ILE A 151 2.90 26.47 1.14
C ILE A 151 4.11 25.53 1.33
N SER A 152 4.97 25.37 0.31
CA SER A 152 6.18 24.56 0.40
C SER A 152 7.14 25.05 1.48
N LEU A 153 7.34 26.37 1.59
CA LEU A 153 8.14 26.94 2.68
C LEU A 153 7.52 26.65 4.05
N PHE A 154 6.21 26.79 4.20
CA PHE A 154 5.53 26.43 5.45
C PHE A 154 5.73 24.95 5.82
N LEU A 155 5.63 24.03 4.86
CA LEU A 155 5.93 22.61 5.07
C LEU A 155 7.37 22.41 5.53
N GLY A 156 8.34 23.08 4.91
CA GLY A 156 9.74 23.06 5.33
C GLY A 156 9.93 23.52 6.78
N TYR A 157 9.22 24.59 7.20
CA TYR A 157 9.27 25.06 8.58
C TYR A 157 8.71 24.04 9.58
N VAL A 158 7.57 23.40 9.24
CA VAL A 158 6.94 22.37 10.09
C VAL A 158 7.86 21.15 10.21
N LYS A 159 8.39 20.65 9.09
CA LYS A 159 9.21 19.44 9.05
C LYS A 159 10.52 19.62 9.81
N ASN A 160 11.18 20.76 9.66
CA ASN A 160 12.49 20.99 10.27
C ASN A 160 12.41 21.32 11.77
N ASN A 161 11.31 21.89 12.25
CA ASN A 161 11.23 22.47 13.59
C ASN A 161 10.09 21.94 14.47
N GLY A 162 9.17 21.15 13.90
CA GLY A 162 7.97 20.69 14.57
C GLY A 162 6.89 21.76 14.73
N SER A 163 5.66 21.34 15.05
CA SER A 163 4.47 22.20 15.13
C SER A 163 4.58 23.35 16.13
N LEU A 164 5.36 23.19 17.21
CA LEU A 164 5.60 24.22 18.24
C LEU A 164 6.34 25.46 17.73
N LEU A 165 7.14 25.33 16.66
CA LEU A 165 7.88 26.45 16.09
C LEU A 165 7.08 27.18 15.00
N VAL A 166 6.07 26.52 14.43
CA VAL A 166 5.14 27.10 13.47
C VAL A 166 4.23 28.13 14.14
N SER A 167 3.83 27.90 15.40
CA SER A 167 3.09 28.91 16.17
C SER A 167 3.93 30.15 16.46
N ARG A 168 5.25 30.00 16.69
CA ARG A 168 6.17 31.14 16.82
C ARG A 168 6.33 31.88 15.50
N LEU A 169 6.40 31.17 14.37
CA LEU A 169 6.41 31.79 13.04
C LEU A 169 5.16 32.64 12.81
N CYS A 170 3.99 32.18 13.26
CA CYS A 170 2.75 32.95 13.24
C CYS A 170 2.86 34.28 14.01
N ASP A 171 3.48 34.26 15.19
CA ASP A 171 3.69 35.48 15.97
C ASP A 171 4.76 36.40 15.37
N GLU A 172 5.79 35.83 14.74
CA GLU A 172 6.84 36.60 14.06
C GLU A 172 6.35 37.26 12.78
N LEU A 173 5.51 36.59 11.98
CA LEU A 173 4.95 37.11 10.74
C LEU A 173 3.87 38.18 10.96
N LYS A 174 3.40 38.40 12.19
CA LYS A 174 2.61 39.60 12.54
C LYS A 174 3.41 40.90 12.45
N ASN A 175 4.75 40.81 12.52
CA ASN A 175 5.61 41.97 12.30
C ASN A 175 5.70 42.27 10.79
N PRO A 176 5.29 43.47 10.32
CA PRO A 176 5.32 43.83 8.90
C PRO A 176 6.69 43.66 8.23
N GLU A 177 7.78 43.98 8.93
CA GLU A 177 9.14 43.86 8.38
C GLU A 177 9.53 42.39 8.16
N LYS A 178 9.16 41.51 9.10
CA LYS A 178 9.42 40.07 8.99
C LYS A 178 8.54 39.43 7.92
N LEU A 179 7.30 39.89 7.79
CA LEU A 179 6.40 39.46 6.72
C LEU A 179 6.98 39.82 5.35
N GLU A 180 7.48 41.04 5.17
CA GLU A 180 8.11 41.46 3.92
C GLU A 180 9.37 40.64 3.59
N LEU A 181 10.20 40.35 4.60
CA LEU A 181 11.35 39.45 4.42
C LEU A 181 10.91 38.05 3.97
N PHE A 182 9.86 37.51 4.59
CA PHE A 182 9.31 36.21 4.22
C PHE A 182 8.75 36.20 2.80
N GLU A 183 7.98 37.20 2.39
CA GLU A 183 7.45 37.30 1.02
C GLU A 183 8.59 37.42 -0.02
N ASN A 184 9.68 38.11 0.33
CA ASN A 184 10.88 38.12 -0.51
C ASN A 184 11.53 36.74 -0.63
N ASP A 185 11.54 35.94 0.44
CA ASP A 185 12.09 34.58 0.41
C ASP A 185 11.17 33.62 -0.38
N VAL A 186 9.85 33.78 -0.30
CA VAL A 186 8.89 33.10 -1.18
C VAL A 186 9.21 33.40 -2.64
N LYS A 187 9.43 34.67 -2.98
CA LYS A 187 9.76 35.06 -4.35
C LYS A 187 11.06 34.46 -4.85
N LYS A 188 12.13 34.52 -4.03
CA LYS A 188 13.42 33.88 -4.38
C LYS A 188 13.27 32.37 -4.56
N TYR A 189 12.51 31.71 -3.68
CA TYR A 189 12.27 30.28 -3.78
C TYR A 189 11.54 29.92 -5.08
N TYR A 190 10.50 30.69 -5.43
CA TYR A 190 9.77 30.52 -6.67
C TYR A 190 10.68 30.72 -7.90
N ASP A 191 11.46 31.82 -7.94
CA ASP A 191 12.37 32.11 -9.04
C ASP A 191 13.45 31.02 -9.20
N ALA A 192 13.99 30.53 -8.08
CA ALA A 192 14.93 29.42 -8.08
C ALA A 192 14.29 28.13 -8.63
N SER A 193 13.06 27.83 -8.22
CA SER A 193 12.30 26.66 -8.67
C SER A 193 11.98 26.77 -10.16
N LYS A 194 11.51 27.93 -10.62
CA LYS A 194 11.22 28.23 -12.03
C LYS A 194 12.46 28.06 -12.90
N ASN A 195 13.59 28.60 -12.46
CA ASN A 195 14.86 28.42 -13.15
C ASN A 195 15.30 26.95 -13.19
N ALA A 196 15.19 26.21 -12.09
CA ALA A 196 15.57 24.80 -12.07
C ALA A 196 14.70 23.95 -13.03
N ILE A 197 13.38 24.11 -12.96
CA ILE A 197 12.43 23.32 -13.74
C ILE A 197 12.49 23.63 -15.25
N LEU A 198 12.58 24.92 -15.62
CA LEU A 198 12.62 25.29 -17.03
C LEU A 198 13.97 25.00 -17.68
N ASN A 199 15.08 25.03 -16.92
CA ASN A 199 16.40 24.69 -17.46
C ASN A 199 16.66 23.17 -17.53
N LEU A 200 15.90 22.34 -16.81
CA LEU A 200 15.91 20.87 -16.97
C LEU A 200 15.39 20.39 -18.34
N ARG A 201 14.72 21.27 -19.10
CA ARG A 201 14.18 20.99 -20.45
C ARG A 201 15.19 21.18 -21.59
N LYS A 202 16.44 21.59 -21.30
CA LYS A 202 17.53 21.71 -22.28
C LYS A 202 18.45 20.50 -22.21
#